data_AF-C0GHS3-F1
#
_entry.id   AF-C0GHS3-F1
#
_cell.length_a   1.000
_cell.length_b   1.000
_cell.length_c   1.000
_cell.angle_alpha   90.00
_cell.angle_beta   90.00
_cell.angle_gamma   90.00
#
_symmetry.space_group_name_H-M   'P 1'
#
loop_
_entity.id
_entity.type
_entity.pdbx_description
1 polymer ?
#
loop_
_entity_poly.entity_id
_entity_poly.type
_entity_poly.pdbx_seq_one_letter_code
_entity_poly.pdbx_strand_id
1 'polypeptide(L)' 'MSDVRNLVEDSIKKCQSSAADLRSAAEQAQNNAAKNSFEQAAKELENCVQKCQTALNQLY' A
#
# COMPACT_ATOMS: atom_id res chain seq x y z
N MET A 1 3.71 -23.61 7.39
CA MET A 1 3.81 -22.29 8.05
C MET A 1 4.49 -21.22 7.19
N SER A 2 5.20 -21.57 6.11
CA SER A 2 5.85 -20.60 5.18
C SER A 2 4.89 -19.90 4.21
N ASP A 3 3.76 -20.52 3.85
CA ASP A 3 2.86 -20.00 2.81
C ASP A 3 2.17 -18.70 3.21
N VAL A 4 1.67 -18.60 4.43
CA VAL A 4 0.98 -17.38 4.92
C VAL A 4 1.93 -16.19 4.93
N ARG A 5 3.17 -16.40 5.37
CA ARG A 5 4.20 -15.35 5.38
C ARG A 5 4.51 -14.87 3.96
N ASN A 6 4.81 -15.81 3.06
CA ASN A 6 5.12 -15.48 1.67
C ASN A 6 3.96 -14.75 0.98
N LEU A 7 2.71 -15.16 1.23
CA LEU A 7 1.52 -14.52 0.69
C LEU A 7 1.35 -13.08 1.21
N VAL A 8 1.58 -12.85 2.51
CA VAL A 8 1.48 -11.51 3.09
C VAL A 8 2.64 -10.62 2.64
N GLU A 9 3.87 -11.14 2.55
CA GLU A 9 5.02 -10.38 2.03
C GLU A 9 4.84 -9.99 0.56
N ASP A 10 4.30 -10.88 -0.28
CA ASP A 10 3.96 -10.57 -1.67
C ASP A 10 2.85 -9.50 -1.76
N SER A 11 1.82 -9.62 -0.91
CA SER A 11 0.74 -8.63 -0.83
C SER A 11 1.25 -7.26 -0.38
N ILE A 12 2.19 -7.21 0.58
CA ILE A 12 2.84 -5.96 1.01
C ILE A 12 3.56 -5.30 -0.16
N LYS A 13 4.35 -6.06 -0.94
CA LYS A 13 5.08 -5.51 -2.10
C LYS A 13 4.13 -4.94 -3.16
N LYS A 14 3.02 -5.64 -3.42
CA LYS A 14 1.96 -5.16 -4.34
C LYS A 14 1.35 -3.86 -3.84
N CYS A 15 0.96 -3.79 -2.57
CA CYS A 15 0.40 -2.57 -1.98
C CYS A 15 1.40 -1.40 -2.01
N GLN A 16 2.69 -1.64 -1.74
CA GLN A 16 3.73 -0.61 -1.83
C GLN A 16 3.90 -0.09 -3.26
N SER A 17 3.90 -0.99 -4.25
CA SER A 17 4.00 -0.61 -5.67
C SER A 17 2.78 0.19 -6.10
N SER A 18 1.56 -0.28 -5.78
CA SER A 18 0.33 0.44 -6.10
C SER A 18 0.23 1.79 -5.39
N ALA A 19 0.72 1.92 -4.15
CA ALA A 19 0.78 3.21 -3.46
C ALA A 19 1.71 4.19 -4.17
N ALA A 20 2.87 3.73 -4.66
CA ALA A 20 3.79 4.54 -5.44
C ALA A 20 3.17 4.98 -6.78
N ASP A 21 2.52 4.06 -7.50
CA ASP A 21 1.82 4.36 -8.75
C ASP A 21 0.71 5.41 -8.54
N LEU A 22 -0.07 5.27 -7.46
CA LEU A 22 -1.13 6.22 -7.10
C LEU A 22 -0.55 7.60 -6.71
N ARG A 23 0.58 7.66 -6.00
CA ARG A 23 1.29 8.93 -5.73
C ARG A 23 1.71 9.60 -7.03
N SER A 24 2.34 8.85 -7.93
CA SER A 24 2.77 9.37 -9.24
C SER A 24 1.59 9.79 -10.12
N ALA A 25 0.44 9.08 -10.04
CA ALA A 25 -0.79 9.49 -10.71
C ALA A 25 -1.37 10.78 -10.10
N ALA A 26 -1.28 10.95 -8.79
CA ALA A 26 -1.71 12.16 -8.09
C ALA A 26 -0.86 13.39 -8.48
N GLU A 27 0.46 13.20 -8.63
CA GLU A 27 1.38 14.26 -9.07
C GLU A 27 1.10 14.73 -10.51
N GLN A 28 0.63 13.83 -11.37
CA GLN A 28 0.26 14.13 -12.77
C GLN A 28 -1.18 14.63 -12.91
N ALA A 29 -2.03 14.44 -11.90
CA ALA A 29 -3.42 14.84 -11.94
C ALA A 29 -3.57 16.36 -11.85
N GLN A 30 -4.13 16.97 -12.90
CA GLN A 30 -4.46 18.41 -12.91
C GLN A 30 -5.71 18.74 -12.09
N ASN A 31 -6.55 17.74 -11.80
CA ASN A 31 -7.75 17.92 -11.00
C ASN A 31 -7.44 17.68 -9.51
N ASN A 32 -7.59 18.73 -8.69
CA ASN A 32 -7.31 18.68 -7.25
C ASN A 32 -8.14 17.63 -6.51
N ALA A 33 -9.38 17.37 -6.92
CA ALA A 33 -10.20 16.33 -6.30
C ALA A 33 -9.64 14.94 -6.61
N ALA A 34 -9.28 14.68 -7.88
CA ALA A 34 -8.66 13.42 -8.28
C ALA A 34 -7.30 13.20 -7.61
N LYS A 35 -6.47 14.26 -7.55
CA LYS A 35 -5.20 14.26 -6.82
C LYS A 35 -5.40 13.85 -5.36
N ASN A 36 -6.30 14.53 -4.64
CA ASN A 36 -6.58 14.22 -3.24
C ASN A 36 -7.08 12.78 -3.05
N SER A 37 -7.94 12.29 -3.95
CA SER A 37 -8.41 10.90 -3.90
C SER A 37 -7.28 9.89 -4.11
N PHE A 38 -6.37 10.14 -5.04
CA PHE A 38 -5.21 9.26 -5.27
C PHE A 38 -4.20 9.31 -4.12
N GLU A 39 -3.92 10.49 -3.56
CA GLU A 39 -3.08 10.65 -2.37
C GLU A 39 -3.67 9.91 -1.16
N GLN A 40 -4.99 10.01 -0.97
CA GLN A 40 -5.69 9.30 0.09
C GLN A 40 -5.64 7.78 -0.10
N ALA A 41 -5.91 7.28 -1.30
CA ALA A 41 -5.84 5.86 -1.60
C ALA A 41 -4.42 5.29 -1.41
N ALA A 42 -3.38 6.03 -1.81
CA ALA A 42 -1.99 5.67 -1.55
C ALA A 42 -1.71 5.56 -0.04
N LYS A 43 -2.18 6.54 0.74
CA LYS A 43 -2.03 6.55 2.20
C LYS A 43 -2.75 5.38 2.87
N GLU A 44 -3.92 4.98 2.37
CA GLU A 44 -4.64 3.81 2.87
C GLU A 44 -3.88 2.51 2.59
N LEU A 45 -3.26 2.38 1.42
CA LEU A 45 -2.38 1.25 1.10
C LEU A 45 -1.13 1.21 1.98
N GLU A 46 -0.49 2.36 2.23
CA GLU A 46 0.65 2.46 3.16
C GLU A 46 0.26 2.03 4.59
N ASN A 47 -0.91 2.46 5.06
CA ASN A 47 -1.46 2.02 6.35
C ASN A 47 -1.75 0.52 6.37
N CYS A 48 -2.27 -0.04 5.28
CA CYS A 48 -2.50 -1.47 5.13
C CYS A 48 -1.17 -2.25 5.24
N VAL A 49 -0.13 -1.79 4.54
CA VAL A 49 1.22 -2.35 4.60
C VAL A 49 1.75 -2.37 6.04
N GLN A 50 1.63 -1.26 6.78
CA GLN A 50 2.08 -1.19 8.17
C GLN A 50 1.34 -2.20 9.08
N LYS A 51 0.02 -2.33 8.91
CA LYS A 51 -0.78 -3.32 9.66
C LYS A 51 -0.35 -4.74 9.32
N CYS A 52 -0.16 -5.05 8.03
CA CYS A 52 0.30 -6.36 7.57
C CYS A 52 1.69 -6.70 8.10
N GLN A 53 2.62 -5.74 8.09
CA GLN A 53 3.98 -5.92 8.66
C GLN A 53 3.93 -6.16 10.17
N THR A 54 3.09 -5.42 10.89
CA THR A 54 2.91 -5.63 12.34
C THR A 54 2.36 -7.03 12.64
N ALA A 55 1.34 -7.46 11.90
CA ALA A 55 0.78 -8.81 12.05
C ALA A 55 1.79 -9.90 11.67
N LEU A 56 2.59 -9.69 10.62
CA LEU A 56 3.70 -10.57 10.24
C LEU A 56 4.74 -10.72 11.35
N ASN A 57 5.09 -9.62 12.00
CA ASN A 57 6.04 -9.61 13.11
C ASN A 57 5.49 -10.25 14.38
N GLN A 58 4.17 -10.36 14.55
CA GLN A 58 3.51 -11.04 15.68
C GLN A 58 3.27 -12.53 15.44
N LEU A 59 3.41 -13.00 14.20
CA LEU A 59 3.32 -14.43 13.88
C LEU A 59 4.53 -15.23 14.41
N TYR A 60 5.53 -14.56 15.00
CA TYR A 60 6.73 -15.11 15.63
C TYR A 60 7.14 -14.27 16.84
#